data_AF-A0ABD0AIE7-F1
#
_entry.id   AF-A0ABD0AIE7-F1
#
_cell.length_a   1.000
_cell.length_b   1.000
_cell.length_c   1.000
_cell.angle_alpha   90.00
_cell.angle_beta   90.00
_cell.angle_gamma   90.00
#
_symmetry.space_group_name_H-M   'P 1'
#
loop_
_entity.id
_entity.type
_entity.pdbx_description
1 polymer ?
#
loop_
_entity_poly.entity_id
_entity_poly.type
_entity_poly.pdbx_seq_one_letter_code
_entity_poly.pdbx_strand_id
1 'polypeptide(L)'
;MHTFYCAAYFMGIWVFLDTWSKNGHVVLFLLLAIGEAIWVLMEIYSLQRALTYEKDINWKPGTSFKTRLRDVIFQVLIFYVSLNLLRFELHDSTMWKFWIFTQILITTVPGLSLEKQGSRQGHNVWLHVTLICVVIASFNPWCNMWAIVAPKLFSPANNPWYYITGAVCLFFAVHGLIVYLKLPAKK
;
A
#
# COMPACT_ATOMS: atom_id res chain seq x y z
N MET A 1 -0.60 5.03 -11.12
CA MET A 1 -0.05 4.67 -9.80
C MET A 1 0.67 3.31 -9.79
N HIS A 2 0.38 2.38 -10.72
CA HIS A 2 1.06 1.07 -10.75
C HIS A 2 2.60 1.13 -10.78
N THR A 3 3.19 2.10 -11.49
CA THR A 3 4.65 2.30 -11.51
C THR A 3 5.23 2.68 -10.15
N PHE A 4 4.52 3.50 -9.38
CA PHE A 4 4.89 3.86 -8.00
C PHE A 4 4.80 2.65 -7.06
N TYR A 5 3.67 1.94 -7.08
CA TYR A 5 3.46 0.76 -6.23
C TYR A 5 4.46 -0.36 -6.57
N CYS A 6 4.71 -0.62 -7.85
CA CYS A 6 5.73 -1.58 -8.28
C CYS A 6 7.11 -1.25 -7.71
N ALA A 7 7.52 0.02 -7.76
CA ALA A 7 8.79 0.46 -7.20
C ALA A 7 8.83 0.34 -5.67
N ALA A 8 7.75 0.73 -4.99
CA ALA A 8 7.63 0.65 -3.54
C ALA A 8 7.69 -0.79 -3.03
N TYR A 9 6.92 -1.69 -3.63
CA TYR A 9 6.90 -3.10 -3.24
C TYR A 9 8.22 -3.80 -3.56
N PHE A 10 8.83 -3.51 -4.72
CA PHE A 10 10.13 -4.09 -5.07
C PHE A 10 11.23 -3.68 -4.09
N MET A 11 11.27 -2.41 -3.70
CA MET A 11 12.14 -1.95 -2.62
C MET A 11 11.79 -2.62 -1.28
N GLY A 12 10.49 -2.76 -0.97
CA GLY A 12 9.98 -3.39 0.25
C GLY A 12 10.50 -4.81 0.47
N ILE A 13 10.60 -5.62 -0.59
CA ILE A 13 11.21 -6.97 -0.54
C ILE A 13 12.60 -6.90 0.11
N TRP A 14 13.47 -6.03 -0.40
CA TRP A 14 14.85 -5.90 0.08
C TRP A 14 14.92 -5.31 1.48
N VAL A 15 14.07 -4.33 1.79
CA VAL A 15 14.00 -3.72 3.13
C VAL A 15 13.62 -4.78 4.18
N PHE A 16 12.60 -5.59 3.90
CA PHE A 16 12.15 -6.62 4.84
C PHE A 16 13.13 -7.79 4.94
N LEU A 17 13.79 -8.20 3.85
CA LEU A 17 14.84 -9.22 3.90
C LEU A 17 16.07 -8.76 4.71
N ASP A 18 16.51 -7.51 4.52
CA ASP A 18 17.60 -6.92 5.31
C ASP A 18 17.22 -6.85 6.80
N THR A 19 15.99 -6.43 7.09
CA THR A 19 15.46 -6.35 8.46
C THR A 19 15.33 -7.74 9.09
N TRP A 20 14.89 -8.74 8.33
CA TRP A 20 14.81 -10.14 8.75
C TRP A 20 16.20 -10.68 9.15
N SER A 21 17.22 -10.43 8.33
CA SER A 21 18.60 -10.83 8.59
C SER A 21 19.17 -10.16 9.85
N LYS A 22 18.89 -8.88 10.06
CA LYS A 22 19.44 -8.09 11.19
C LYS A 22 18.73 -8.33 12.52
N ASN A 23 17.46 -8.72 12.52
CA ASN A 23 16.65 -8.83 13.73
C ASN A 23 16.39 -10.28 14.18
N GLY A 24 17.37 -11.18 14.00
CA GLY A 24 17.26 -12.55 14.51
C GLY A 24 16.21 -13.41 13.79
N HIS A 25 15.97 -13.14 12.51
CA HIS A 25 15.09 -13.93 11.65
C HIS A 25 13.61 -14.00 12.09
N VAL A 26 13.08 -12.93 12.69
CA VAL A 26 11.64 -12.83 13.03
C VAL A 26 10.77 -13.10 11.79
N VAL A 27 10.00 -14.20 11.85
CA VAL A 27 9.23 -14.76 10.72
C VAL A 27 8.32 -13.73 10.03
N LEU A 28 7.81 -12.76 10.78
CA LEU A 28 6.98 -11.68 10.26
C LEU A 28 7.63 -10.94 9.08
N PHE A 29 8.93 -10.64 9.17
CA PHE A 29 9.64 -9.94 8.09
C PHE A 29 9.80 -10.78 6.84
N LEU A 30 9.97 -12.10 6.99
CA LEU A 30 10.01 -13.01 5.85
C LEU A 30 8.64 -13.08 5.16
N LEU A 31 7.56 -13.17 5.95
CA LEU A 31 6.19 -13.15 5.41
C LEU A 31 5.88 -11.84 4.69
N LEU A 32 6.29 -10.70 5.26
CA LEU A 32 6.15 -9.40 4.61
C LEU A 32 6.93 -9.35 3.29
N ALA A 33 8.19 -9.80 3.26
CA ALA A 33 8.98 -9.86 2.02
C ALA A 33 8.32 -10.72 0.93
N ILE A 34 7.75 -11.87 1.30
CA ILE A 34 7.00 -12.74 0.38
C ILE A 34 5.73 -12.02 -0.12
N GLY A 35 5.00 -11.37 0.78
CA GLY A 35 3.83 -10.57 0.43
C GLY A 35 4.17 -9.47 -0.58
N GLU A 36 5.25 -8.73 -0.35
CA GLU A 36 5.76 -7.71 -1.28
C GLU A 36 6.11 -8.30 -2.66
N ALA A 37 6.72 -9.49 -2.70
CA ALA A 37 7.00 -10.17 -3.96
C ALA A 37 5.72 -10.51 -4.75
N ILE A 38 4.67 -10.97 -4.07
CA ILE A 38 3.36 -11.22 -4.69
C ILE A 38 2.76 -9.92 -5.22
N TRP A 39 2.83 -8.83 -4.45
CA TRP A 39 2.34 -7.52 -4.89
C TRP A 39 3.11 -6.98 -6.10
N VAL A 40 4.43 -7.14 -6.15
CA VAL A 40 5.23 -6.81 -7.34
C VAL A 40 4.73 -7.57 -8.57
N LEU A 41 4.45 -8.88 -8.46
CA LEU A 41 3.93 -9.66 -9.58
C LEU A 41 2.55 -9.15 -10.04
N MET A 42 1.68 -8.76 -9.11
CA MET A 42 0.39 -8.16 -9.42
C MET A 42 0.52 -6.80 -10.11
N GLU A 43 1.49 -5.97 -9.70
CA GLU A 43 1.76 -4.69 -10.34
C GLU A 43 2.39 -4.86 -11.73
N ILE A 44 3.28 -5.84 -11.92
CA ILE A 44 3.81 -6.18 -13.25
C ILE A 44 2.69 -6.63 -14.18
N TYR A 45 1.75 -7.45 -13.70
CA TYR A 45 0.56 -7.84 -14.46
C TYR A 45 -0.30 -6.62 -14.83
N SER A 46 -0.55 -5.72 -13.87
CA SER A 46 -1.30 -4.48 -14.11
C SER A 46 -0.62 -3.58 -15.13
N LEU A 47 0.71 -3.43 -15.05
CA LEU A 47 1.50 -2.67 -16.02
C LEU A 47 1.49 -3.31 -17.41
N GLN A 48 1.55 -4.64 -17.49
CA GLN A 48 1.44 -5.36 -18.76
C GLN A 48 0.07 -5.14 -19.41
N ARG A 49 -1.01 -5.14 -18.62
CA ARG A 49 -2.35 -4.78 -19.11
C ARG A 49 -2.44 -3.31 -19.53
N ALA A 50 -1.83 -2.40 -18.78
CA ALA A 50 -1.80 -0.99 -19.14
C ALA A 50 -1.08 -0.75 -20.48
N LEU A 51 0.02 -1.47 -20.71
CA LEU A 51 0.80 -1.42 -21.96
C LEU A 51 0.10 -2.08 -23.15
N THR A 52 -0.89 -2.95 -22.94
CA THR A 52 -1.54 -3.70 -24.03
C THR A 52 -2.94 -3.21 -24.33
N TYR A 53 -3.79 -3.13 -23.30
CA TYR A 53 -5.22 -2.85 -23.42
C TYR A 53 -5.59 -1.40 -23.08
N GLU A 54 -4.88 -0.76 -22.15
CA GLU A 54 -5.20 0.59 -21.68
C GLU A 54 -4.27 1.65 -22.30
N LYS A 55 -3.68 1.30 -23.44
CA LYS A 55 -2.66 2.11 -24.09
C LYS A 55 -3.16 3.50 -24.50
N ASP A 56 -4.43 3.60 -24.90
CA ASP A 56 -5.03 4.83 -25.38
C ASP A 56 -5.58 5.69 -24.23
N ILE A 57 -5.63 5.15 -23.00
CA ILE A 57 -5.94 5.89 -21.77
C ILE A 57 -4.68 6.60 -21.27
N ASN A 58 -3.55 5.90 -21.30
CA ASN A 58 -2.31 6.35 -20.68
C ASN A 58 -1.33 7.03 -21.65
N TRP A 59 -1.45 6.78 -22.97
CA TRP A 59 -0.61 7.38 -24.00
C TRP A 59 -1.43 7.89 -25.17
N LYS A 60 -0.82 8.77 -25.98
CA LYS A 60 -1.44 9.26 -27.21
C LYS A 60 -1.72 8.09 -28.17
N PRO A 61 -2.85 8.10 -28.90
CA PRO A 61 -3.15 7.11 -29.92
C PRO A 61 -1.98 6.97 -30.92
N GLY A 62 -1.61 5.74 -31.26
CA GLY A 62 -0.49 5.45 -32.17
C GLY A 62 0.90 5.39 -31.54
N THR A 63 1.03 5.62 -30.23
CA THR A 63 2.33 5.50 -29.53
C THR A 63 2.89 4.08 -29.62
N SER A 64 4.13 3.94 -30.10
CA SER A 64 4.79 2.64 -30.24
C SER A 64 4.90 1.90 -28.90
N PHE A 65 4.88 0.56 -28.91
CA PHE A 65 5.05 -0.23 -27.68
C PHE A 65 6.39 0.07 -26.99
N LYS A 66 7.46 0.23 -27.77
CA LYS A 66 8.81 0.54 -27.25
C LYS A 66 8.83 1.84 -26.45
N THR A 67 8.17 2.89 -26.95
CA THR A 67 8.06 4.17 -26.25
C THR A 67 7.31 4.01 -24.92
N ARG A 68 6.17 3.31 -24.94
CA ARG A 68 5.35 3.09 -23.74
C ARG A 68 6.09 2.30 -22.67
N LEU A 69 6.78 1.22 -23.08
CA LEU A 69 7.61 0.42 -22.19
C LEU A 69 8.76 1.24 -21.58
N ARG A 70 9.44 2.04 -22.39
CA ARG A 70 10.50 2.95 -21.91
C ARG A 70 9.96 3.92 -20.85
N ASP A 71 8.80 4.52 -21.09
CA ASP A 71 8.21 5.47 -20.15
C ASP A 71 7.84 4.79 -18.82
N VAL A 72 7.29 3.56 -18.86
CA VAL A 72 7.04 2.75 -17.66
C VAL A 72 8.34 2.46 -16.89
N ILE A 73 9.40 2.01 -17.58
CA ILE A 73 10.70 1.71 -16.95
C ILE A 73 11.27 2.98 -16.29
N PHE A 74 11.22 4.11 -16.98
CA PHE A 74 11.71 5.39 -16.43
C PHE A 74 10.92 5.82 -15.20
N GLN A 75 9.59 5.70 -15.22
CA GLN A 75 8.78 6.01 -14.03
C GLN A 75 9.12 5.10 -12.86
N VAL A 76 9.22 3.78 -13.08
CA VAL A 76 9.60 2.83 -12.02
C VAL A 76 10.97 3.16 -11.45
N LEU A 77 11.96 3.47 -12.31
CA LEU A 77 13.30 3.84 -11.87
C LEU A 77 13.30 5.13 -11.05
N ILE A 78 12.61 6.17 -11.52
CA ILE A 78 12.47 7.44 -10.80
C ILE A 78 11.87 7.19 -9.42
N PHE A 79 10.73 6.48 -9.35
CA PHE A 79 10.09 6.20 -8.05
C PHE A 79 10.97 5.34 -7.14
N TYR A 80 11.67 4.34 -7.67
CA TYR A 80 12.55 3.50 -6.88
C TYR A 80 13.69 4.30 -6.23
N VAL A 81 14.34 5.18 -6.99
CA VAL A 81 15.41 6.05 -6.47
C VAL A 81 14.84 7.08 -5.50
N SER A 82 13.72 7.72 -5.82
CA SER A 82 13.08 8.70 -4.94
C SER A 82 12.63 8.11 -3.61
N LEU A 83 12.09 6.89 -3.60
CA LEU A 83 11.67 6.20 -2.37
C LEU A 83 12.86 5.82 -1.50
N ASN A 84 13.97 5.37 -2.09
CA ASN A 84 15.19 5.09 -1.34
C ASN A 84 15.85 6.37 -0.80
N LEU A 85 15.79 7.48 -1.54
CA LEU A 85 16.22 8.78 -1.02
C LEU A 85 15.33 9.21 0.17
N LEU A 86 14.00 9.10 0.02
CA LEU A 86 13.06 9.41 1.11
C LEU A 86 13.33 8.55 2.36
N ARG A 87 13.61 7.26 2.18
CA ARG A 87 14.01 6.34 3.26
C ARG A 87 15.24 6.83 4.01
N PHE A 88 16.25 7.29 3.28
CA PHE A 88 17.48 7.82 3.86
C PHE A 88 17.22 9.12 4.65
N GLU A 89 16.53 10.09 4.04
CA GLU A 89 16.20 11.39 4.64
C GLU A 89 15.30 11.28 5.88
N LEU A 90 14.36 10.32 5.88
CA LEU A 90 13.49 10.09 7.04
C LEU A 90 14.20 9.35 8.19
N HIS A 91 15.48 8.99 8.02
CA HIS A 91 16.23 8.12 8.93
C HIS A 91 15.44 6.85 9.29
N ASP A 92 14.75 6.29 8.30
CA ASP A 92 13.76 5.24 8.47
C ASP A 92 14.25 3.97 7.78
N SER A 93 15.25 3.32 8.38
CA SER A 93 15.92 2.17 7.79
C SER A 93 14.96 1.02 7.45
N THR A 94 13.84 0.89 8.14
CA THR A 94 12.81 -0.14 7.88
C THR A 94 11.59 0.40 7.13
N MET A 95 11.59 1.69 6.79
CA MET A 95 10.48 2.42 6.13
C MET A 95 9.15 2.40 6.89
N TRP A 96 9.17 2.25 8.22
CA TRP A 96 7.94 2.19 9.02
C TRP A 96 7.07 3.43 8.86
N LYS A 97 7.65 4.63 8.84
CA LYS A 97 6.91 5.89 8.68
C LYS A 97 6.20 5.90 7.33
N PHE A 98 6.86 5.44 6.28
CA PHE A 98 6.27 5.33 4.95
C PHE A 98 5.16 4.27 4.90
N TRP A 99 5.39 3.07 5.45
CA TRP A 99 4.39 2.00 5.45
C TRP A 99 3.15 2.34 6.27
N ILE A 100 3.33 2.99 7.43
CA ILE A 100 2.23 3.49 8.24
C ILE A 100 1.46 4.56 7.44
N PHE A 101 2.17 5.46 6.77
CA PHE A 101 1.53 6.49 5.97
C PHE A 101 0.72 5.91 4.80
N THR A 102 1.26 4.93 4.07
CA THR A 102 0.52 4.28 2.99
C THR A 102 -0.70 3.52 3.52
N GLN A 103 -0.59 2.86 4.68
CA GLN A 103 -1.74 2.23 5.36
C GLN A 103 -2.85 3.22 5.69
N ILE A 104 -2.51 4.42 6.17
CA ILE A 104 -3.49 5.49 6.41
C ILE A 104 -4.21 5.83 5.11
N LEU A 105 -3.48 6.03 4.01
CA LEU A 105 -4.09 6.37 2.72
C LEU A 105 -5.00 5.27 2.19
N ILE A 106 -4.54 4.01 2.18
CA ILE A 106 -5.33 2.90 1.60
C ILE A 106 -6.57 2.56 2.43
N THR A 107 -6.58 2.85 3.73
CA THR A 107 -7.72 2.55 4.61
C THR A 107 -8.75 3.68 4.65
N THR A 108 -8.38 4.89 4.23
CA THR A 108 -9.25 6.08 4.26
C THR A 108 -9.75 6.49 2.86
N VAL A 109 -8.85 6.62 1.89
CA VAL A 109 -9.13 7.20 0.57
C VAL A 109 -10.12 6.38 -0.27
N PRO A 110 -10.05 5.04 -0.35
CA PRO A 110 -10.97 4.27 -1.18
C PRO A 110 -12.44 4.42 -0.77
N GLY A 111 -12.73 4.51 0.53
CA GLY A 111 -14.10 4.74 1.02
C GLY A 111 -14.65 6.10 0.59
N LEU A 112 -13.82 7.15 0.69
CA LEU A 112 -14.18 8.50 0.25
C LEU A 112 -14.32 8.60 -1.28
N SER A 113 -13.47 7.89 -2.03
CA SER A 113 -13.57 7.81 -3.49
C SER A 113 -14.86 7.12 -3.92
N LEU A 114 -15.22 6.02 -3.25
CA LEU A 114 -16.45 5.28 -3.52
C LEU A 114 -17.70 6.15 -3.32
N GLU A 115 -17.73 6.91 -2.22
CA GLU A 115 -18.81 7.84 -1.92
C GLU A 115 -18.98 8.91 -3.01
N LYS A 116 -17.87 9.48 -3.49
CA LYS A 116 -17.87 10.45 -4.59
C LYS A 116 -18.33 9.86 -5.92
N GLN A 117 -17.98 8.60 -6.21
CA GLN A 117 -18.38 7.93 -7.45
C GLN A 117 -19.86 7.55 -7.47
N GLY A 118 -20.48 7.33 -6.31
CA GLY A 118 -21.90 6.95 -6.22
C GLY A 118 -22.23 5.59 -6.87
N SER A 119 -21.23 4.75 -7.12
CA SER A 119 -21.34 3.48 -7.86
C SER A 119 -20.41 2.43 -7.27
N ARG A 120 -20.83 1.15 -7.27
CA ARG A 120 -19.97 0.02 -6.83
C ARG A 120 -18.94 -0.41 -7.88
N GLN A 121 -18.88 0.22 -9.06
CA GLN A 121 -17.94 -0.17 -10.12
C GLN A 121 -16.49 -0.07 -9.63
N GLY A 122 -15.67 -1.08 -9.96
CA GLY A 122 -14.28 -1.16 -9.49
C GLY A 122 -14.09 -1.58 -8.03
N HIS A 123 -15.16 -1.67 -7.21
CA HIS A 123 -15.09 -2.02 -5.79
C HIS A 123 -15.71 -3.40 -5.49
N ASN A 124 -15.29 -4.06 -4.42
CA ASN A 124 -15.86 -5.32 -3.93
C ASN A 124 -16.01 -5.25 -2.40
N VAL A 125 -17.03 -5.90 -1.84
CA VAL A 125 -17.21 -6.01 -0.38
C VAL A 125 -15.96 -6.56 0.31
N TRP A 126 -15.31 -7.56 -0.30
CA TRP A 126 -14.09 -8.15 0.24
C TRP A 126 -12.92 -7.18 0.31
N LEU A 127 -12.85 -6.21 -0.60
CA LEU A 127 -11.83 -5.15 -0.52
C LEU A 127 -12.03 -4.34 0.77
N HIS A 128 -13.26 -3.93 1.07
CA HIS A 128 -13.57 -3.14 2.25
C HIS A 128 -13.36 -3.93 3.56
N VAL A 129 -13.72 -5.22 3.57
CA VAL A 129 -13.41 -6.11 4.71
C VAL A 129 -11.90 -6.21 4.91
N THR A 130 -11.12 -6.40 3.85
CA THR A 130 -9.66 -6.44 3.91
C THR A 130 -9.08 -5.14 4.47
N LEU A 131 -9.59 -3.97 4.06
CA LEU A 131 -9.13 -2.68 4.59
C LEU A 131 -9.35 -2.57 6.11
N ILE A 132 -10.48 -3.03 6.63
CA ILE A 132 -10.73 -3.07 8.08
C ILE A 132 -9.73 -3.99 8.78
N CYS A 133 -9.50 -5.20 8.24
CA CYS A 133 -8.51 -6.12 8.78
C CYS A 133 -7.09 -5.52 8.79
N VAL A 134 -6.71 -4.79 7.75
CA VAL A 134 -5.43 -4.07 7.69
C VAL A 134 -5.31 -3.05 8.81
N VAL A 135 -6.35 -2.24 9.07
CA VAL A 135 -6.34 -1.28 10.18
C VAL A 135 -6.15 -2.00 11.51
N ILE A 136 -6.89 -3.08 11.76
CA ILE A 136 -6.80 -3.83 13.01
C ILE A 136 -5.40 -4.43 13.17
N ALA A 137 -4.86 -5.11 12.15
CA ALA A 137 -3.53 -5.71 12.22
C ALA A 137 -2.41 -4.66 12.41
N SER A 138 -2.63 -3.45 11.88
CA SER A 138 -1.61 -2.39 11.88
C SER A 138 -1.65 -1.52 13.13
N PHE A 139 -2.82 -1.15 13.64
CA PHE A 139 -2.94 -0.15 14.70
C PHE A 139 -3.48 -0.69 16.04
N ASN A 140 -3.68 -2.01 16.17
CA ASN A 140 -4.14 -2.61 17.42
C ASN A 140 -3.12 -2.42 18.58
N PRO A 141 -3.50 -1.83 19.72
CA PRO A 141 -2.60 -1.58 20.86
C PRO A 141 -2.09 -2.85 21.55
N TRP A 142 -2.74 -3.99 21.37
CA TRP A 142 -2.35 -5.25 22.02
C TRP A 142 -1.43 -6.12 21.18
N CYS A 143 -1.57 -6.11 19.85
CA CYS A 143 -0.81 -6.99 18.96
C CYS A 143 -0.70 -6.42 17.54
N ASN A 144 -0.23 -5.18 17.40
CA ASN A 144 0.14 -4.69 16.07
C ASN A 144 1.51 -5.20 15.65
N MET A 145 1.66 -5.42 14.35
CA MET A 145 2.91 -5.95 13.76
C MET A 145 4.16 -5.10 14.06
N TRP A 146 3.99 -3.81 14.31
CA TRP A 146 5.11 -2.89 14.56
C TRP A 146 5.60 -2.93 16.02
N ALA A 147 4.68 -3.13 16.96
CA ALA A 147 4.99 -3.27 18.38
C ALA A 147 5.80 -4.54 18.69
N ILE A 148 5.72 -5.58 17.86
CA ILE A 148 6.55 -6.79 17.97
C ILE A 148 8.05 -6.45 17.84
N VAL A 149 8.38 -5.46 17.01
CA VAL A 149 9.76 -5.13 16.66
C VAL A 149 10.27 -3.91 17.42
N ALA A 150 9.42 -2.89 17.60
CA ALA A 150 9.75 -1.68 18.34
C ALA A 150 8.71 -1.39 19.44
N PRO A 151 8.62 -2.24 20.47
CA PRO A 151 7.60 -2.12 21.52
C PRO A 151 7.67 -0.79 22.28
N LYS A 152 8.87 -0.23 22.43
CA LYS A 152 9.05 1.09 23.07
C LYS A 152 8.48 2.22 22.22
N LEU A 153 8.66 2.19 20.90
CA LEU A 153 8.19 3.26 20.01
C LEU A 153 6.68 3.20 19.81
N PHE A 154 6.13 1.98 19.66
CA PHE A 154 4.70 1.76 19.44
C PHE A 154 3.96 1.44 20.73
N SER A 155 4.39 1.92 21.89
CA SER A 155 3.56 1.83 23.10
C SER A 155 2.53 2.97 23.14
N PRO A 156 1.30 2.75 23.63
CA PRO A 156 0.32 3.82 23.78
C PRO A 156 0.82 5.00 24.63
N ALA A 157 1.70 4.74 25.60
CA ALA A 157 2.29 5.77 26.45
C ALA A 157 3.29 6.66 25.69
N ASN A 158 4.07 6.10 24.76
CA ASN A 158 5.12 6.83 24.06
C ASN A 158 4.67 7.43 22.73
N ASN A 159 3.65 6.84 22.09
CA ASN A 159 3.13 7.32 20.82
C ASN A 159 1.60 7.22 20.74
N PRO A 160 0.87 8.06 21.51
CA PRO A 160 -0.60 8.04 21.51
C PRO A 160 -1.18 8.42 20.14
N TRP A 161 -0.51 9.30 19.39
CA TRP A 161 -0.95 9.73 18.06
C TRP A 161 -1.04 8.60 17.04
N TYR A 162 -0.17 7.60 17.16
CA TYR A 162 -0.25 6.39 16.33
C TYR A 162 -1.61 5.69 16.47
N TYR A 163 -2.07 5.54 17.71
CA TYR A 163 -3.32 4.86 18.04
C TYR A 163 -4.56 5.72 17.75
N ILE A 164 -4.48 7.03 17.97
CA ILE A 164 -5.52 7.99 17.56
C ILE A 164 -5.70 7.92 16.03
N THR A 165 -4.60 7.89 15.29
CA THR A 165 -4.63 7.76 13.83
C THR A 165 -5.27 6.43 13.41
N GLY A 166 -4.93 5.34 14.10
CA GLY A 166 -5.57 4.04 13.91
C GLY A 166 -7.09 4.06 14.10
N ALA A 167 -7.58 4.74 15.13
CA ALA A 167 -9.01 4.90 15.37
C ALA A 167 -9.70 5.69 14.24
N VAL A 168 -9.06 6.76 13.75
CA VAL A 168 -9.55 7.53 12.59
C VAL A 168 -9.58 6.66 11.33
N CYS A 169 -8.52 5.88 11.07
CA CYS A 169 -8.47 4.96 9.94
C CYS A 169 -9.57 3.90 10.03
N LEU A 170 -9.83 3.35 11.22
CA LEU A 170 -10.88 2.37 11.45
C LEU A 170 -12.26 2.95 11.14
N PHE A 171 -12.53 4.17 11.62
CA PHE A 171 -13.76 4.88 11.33
C PHE A 171 -14.00 5.00 9.81
N PHE A 172 -13.01 5.48 9.05
CA PHE A 172 -13.17 5.65 7.60
C PHE A 172 -13.23 4.31 6.84
N ALA A 173 -12.51 3.27 7.29
CA ALA A 173 -12.60 1.95 6.69
C ALA A 173 -14.00 1.32 6.87
N VAL A 174 -14.56 1.42 8.09
CA VAL A 174 -15.93 0.99 8.39
C VAL A 174 -16.95 1.84 7.64
N HIS A 175 -16.77 3.16 7.60
CA HIS A 175 -17.61 4.06 6.83
C HIS A 175 -17.65 3.66 5.34
N GLY A 176 -16.49 3.37 4.74
CA GLY A 176 -16.40 2.91 3.36
C GLY A 176 -17.19 1.61 3.10
N LEU A 177 -17.17 0.66 4.04
CA LEU A 177 -18.00 -0.55 3.95
C LEU A 177 -19.51 -0.21 4.02
N ILE A 178 -19.91 0.67 4.93
CA ILE A 178 -21.31 1.10 5.06
C ILE A 178 -21.78 1.78 3.76
N VAL A 179 -20.98 2.69 3.20
CA VAL A 179 -21.27 3.34 1.92
C VAL A 179 -21.42 2.30 0.82
N TYR A 180 -20.48 1.35 0.72
CA TYR A 180 -20.55 0.26 -0.26
C TYR A 180 -21.87 -0.51 -0.18
N LEU A 181 -22.27 -0.91 1.04
CA LEU A 181 -23.50 -1.67 1.27
C LEU A 181 -24.77 -0.87 0.92
N LYS A 182 -24.75 0.47 1.03
CA LYS A 182 -25.87 1.35 0.67
C LYS A 182 -25.97 1.65 -0.83
N LEU A 183 -24.86 1.61 -1.56
CA LEU A 183 -24.85 1.88 -3.00
C LEU A 183 -25.59 0.76 -3.79
N PRO A 184 -26.18 1.06 -4.95
CA PRO A 184 -26.85 0.05 -5.77
C PRO A 184 -25.89 -1.05 -6.23
N ALA A 185 -26.41 -2.26 -6.40
CA ALA A 185 -25.64 -3.39 -6.91
C ALA A 185 -25.04 -3.08 -8.28
N LYS A 186 -23.91 -3.71 -8.60
CA LYS A 186 -23.29 -3.58 -9.92
C LYS A 186 -24.29 -4.04 -10.98
N LYS A 187 -24.46 -3.23 -12.03
CA LYS A 187 -25.16 -3.64 -13.25
C LYS A 187 -24.31 -4.60 -14.04
#